data_AF-A0A961U3J0-F1
#
_entry.id   AF-A0A961U3J0-F1
#
_cell.length_a   1.000
_cell.length_b   1.000
_cell.length_c   1.000
_cell.angle_alpha   90.00
_cell.angle_beta   90.00
_cell.angle_gamma   90.00
#
_symmetry.space_group_name_H-M   'P 1'
#
loop_
_entity.id
_entity.type
_entity.pdbx_description
1 polymer ?
#
loop_
_entity_poly.entity_id
_entity_poly.type
_entity_poly.pdbx_seq_one_letter_code
_entity_poly.pdbx_strand_id
1 'polypeptide(L)'
;MNEDVLCGLFAERVRSSPEFATWMLGHTKFADRASVVRLLAEEQSRRPGKAWWRHWWCGVPKTGRQSETDIFLVFEMATGERFALHIENKIDAPFMPFQPEDYGPRAAHMANNRWVPYADFATMLIAPRAYLANQAEKCGLFDTTISHEEIAAFIPEYKARVAA
;
A
#
# COMPACT_ATOMS: atom_id res chain seq x y z
N MET A 1 2.02 -19.84 2.58
CA MET A 1 2.16 -18.44 3.06
C MET A 1 0.96 -17.64 2.59
N ASN A 2 0.14 -17.10 3.49
CA ASN A 2 -1.05 -16.34 3.09
C ASN A 2 -0.70 -14.87 2.79
N GLU A 3 -1.65 -14.13 2.22
CA GLU A 3 -1.51 -12.71 1.84
C GLU A 3 -1.08 -11.83 3.02
N ASP A 4 -1.69 -12.01 4.19
CA ASP A 4 -1.35 -11.34 5.44
C ASP A 4 0.15 -11.41 5.79
N VAL A 5 0.79 -12.56 5.58
CA VAL A 5 2.22 -12.73 5.86
C VAL A 5 3.06 -11.93 4.87
N LEU A 6 2.72 -11.94 3.58
CA LEU A 6 3.44 -11.15 2.57
C LEU A 6 3.28 -9.65 2.84
N CYS A 7 2.07 -9.19 3.16
CA CYS A 7 1.80 -7.81 3.53
C CYS A 7 2.61 -7.38 4.76
N GLY A 8 2.71 -8.25 5.77
CA GLY A 8 3.55 -8.02 6.94
C GLY A 8 5.04 -7.92 6.61
N LEU A 9 5.56 -8.84 5.78
CA LEU A 9 6.96 -8.80 5.34
C LEU A 9 7.26 -7.52 4.56
N PHE A 10 6.35 -7.09 3.68
CA PHE A 10 6.47 -5.85 2.94
C PHE A 10 6.53 -4.64 3.88
N ALA A 11 5.55 -4.50 4.77
CA ALA A 11 5.47 -3.37 5.70
C ALA A 11 6.70 -3.30 6.62
N GLU A 12 7.13 -4.45 7.17
CA GLU A 12 8.32 -4.52 8.01
C GLU A 12 9.61 -4.26 7.22
N ARG A 13 9.67 -4.64 5.93
CA ARG A 13 10.80 -4.28 5.08
C ARG A 13 10.86 -2.78 4.81
N VAL A 14 9.72 -2.11 4.55
CA VAL A 14 9.68 -0.65 4.44
C VAL A 14 10.19 0.01 5.72
N ARG A 15 9.81 -0.51 6.89
CA ARG A 15 10.24 0.03 8.19
C ARG A 15 11.74 -0.15 8.44
N SER A 16 12.31 -1.28 8.03
CA SER A 16 13.69 -1.67 8.39
C SER A 16 14.75 -1.38 7.32
N SER A 17 14.35 -1.11 6.08
CA SER A 17 15.26 -0.90 4.95
C SER A 17 14.97 0.42 4.25
N PRO A 18 15.78 1.47 4.49
CA PRO A 18 15.67 2.74 3.75
C PRO A 18 15.81 2.54 2.25
N GLU A 19 16.69 1.62 1.81
CA GLU A 19 16.86 1.27 0.40
C GLU A 19 15.54 0.78 -0.22
N PHE A 20 14.86 -0.17 0.42
CA PHE A 20 13.58 -0.67 -0.08
C PHE A 20 12.49 0.40 -0.03
N ALA A 21 12.42 1.19 1.04
CA ALA A 21 11.46 2.28 1.14
C ALA A 21 11.66 3.33 0.04
N THR A 22 12.91 3.74 -0.22
CA THR A 22 13.24 4.68 -1.30
C THR A 22 12.94 4.09 -2.67
N TRP A 23 13.30 2.82 -2.91
CA TRP A 23 12.98 2.12 -4.15
C TRP A 23 11.47 2.07 -4.40
N MET A 24 10.69 1.65 -3.40
CA MET A 24 9.22 1.57 -3.49
C MET A 24 8.60 2.94 -3.77
N LEU A 25 9.02 3.98 -3.04
CA LEU A 25 8.54 5.35 -3.26
C LEU A 25 8.94 5.90 -4.63
N GLY A 26 10.06 5.44 -5.19
CA GLY A 26 10.50 5.76 -6.54
C GLY A 26 9.53 5.38 -7.65
N HIS A 27 8.61 4.43 -7.41
CA HIS A 27 7.53 4.05 -8.34
C HIS A 27 6.28 4.91 -8.23
N THR A 28 6.29 5.92 -7.35
CA THR A 28 5.12 6.77 -7.05
C THR A 28 5.40 8.21 -7.45
N LYS A 29 4.38 9.07 -7.39
CA LYS A 29 4.56 10.52 -7.55
C LYS A 29 5.44 11.19 -6.48
N PHE A 30 5.81 10.46 -5.43
CA PHE A 30 6.66 10.95 -4.32
C PHE A 30 8.15 10.58 -4.50
N ALA A 31 8.56 10.14 -5.69
CA ALA A 31 9.93 9.71 -5.97
C ALA A 31 10.99 10.77 -5.63
N ASP A 32 10.68 12.05 -5.83
CA ASP A 32 11.55 13.20 -5.51
C ASP A 32 11.82 13.36 -4.00
N ARG A 33 10.94 12.83 -3.15
CA ARG A 33 10.99 12.93 -1.68
C ARG A 33 11.44 11.62 -1.01
N ALA A 34 11.62 10.56 -1.78
CA ALA A 34 11.79 9.18 -1.30
C ALA A 34 12.97 8.95 -0.34
N SER A 35 13.99 9.82 -0.39
CA SER A 35 15.21 9.73 0.45
C SER A 35 15.17 10.60 1.71
N VAL A 36 14.15 11.46 1.88
CA VAL A 36 14.08 12.47 2.95
C VAL A 36 12.81 12.36 3.79
N VAL A 37 12.21 11.17 3.82
CA VAL A 37 10.95 10.89 4.52
C VAL A 37 11.16 9.93 5.67
N ARG A 38 10.30 10.04 6.68
CA ARG A 38 10.24 9.14 7.82
C ARG A 38 8.89 8.42 7.82
N LEU A 39 8.91 7.10 7.95
CA LEU A 39 7.70 6.30 8.15
C LEU A 39 7.12 6.56 9.55
N LEU A 40 5.80 6.72 9.65
CA LEU A 40 5.07 6.97 10.89
C LEU A 40 4.51 5.67 11.51
N ALA A 41 5.29 4.59 11.53
CA ALA A 41 4.86 3.28 12.04
C ALA A 41 4.42 3.33 13.52
N GLU A 42 5.15 4.08 14.34
CA GLU A 42 4.89 4.23 15.78
C GLU A 42 3.61 5.04 16.05
N GLU A 43 3.34 6.07 15.23
CA GLU A 43 2.10 6.85 15.31
C GLU A 43 0.90 6.00 14.85
N GLN A 44 1.05 5.27 13.74
CA GLN A 44 0.06 4.29 13.26
C GLN A 44 -0.26 3.22 14.32
N SER A 45 0.75 2.79 15.10
CA SER A 45 0.61 1.79 16.16
C SER A 45 -0.24 2.25 17.35
N ARG A 46 -0.53 3.56 17.48
CA ARG A 46 -1.42 4.08 18.53
C ARG A 46 -2.88 3.70 18.29
N ARG A 47 -3.25 3.37 17.04
CA ARG A 47 -4.57 2.85 16.71
C ARG A 47 -4.70 1.42 17.26
N PRO A 48 -5.83 1.06 17.90
CA PRO A 48 -6.12 -0.32 18.25
C PRO A 48 -6.16 -1.20 16.98
N GLY A 49 -5.19 -2.09 16.84
CA GLY A 49 -5.05 -2.98 15.68
C GLY A 49 -4.05 -4.10 15.94
N LYS A 50 -4.16 -5.20 15.20
CA LYS A 50 -3.24 -6.35 15.31
C LYS A 50 -1.83 -6.04 14.80
N ALA A 51 -1.73 -5.16 13.81
CA ALA A 51 -0.49 -4.60 13.31
C ALA A 51 -0.71 -3.16 12.84
N TRP A 52 0.35 -2.36 12.83
CA TRP A 52 0.29 -0.93 12.54
C TRP A 52 -0.12 -0.62 11.08
N TRP A 53 0.21 -1.51 10.15
CA TRP A 53 -0.02 -1.36 8.72
C TRP A 53 -1.35 -1.93 8.21
N ARG A 54 -1.99 -2.87 8.93
CA ARG A 54 -3.17 -3.65 8.46
C ARG A 54 -4.49 -3.14 9.03
N HIS A 55 -5.63 -3.63 8.54
CA HIS A 55 -6.96 -3.38 9.13
C HIS A 55 -7.38 -1.91 9.13
N TRP A 56 -6.93 -1.14 8.15
CA TRP A 56 -7.38 0.23 7.97
C TRP A 56 -8.70 0.24 7.20
N TRP A 57 -9.78 -0.01 7.96
CA TRP A 57 -11.15 -0.03 7.46
C TRP A 57 -11.81 1.35 7.52
N CYS A 58 -12.54 1.71 6.46
CA CYS A 58 -13.50 2.80 6.54
C CYS A 58 -14.69 2.56 5.60
N GLY A 59 -15.83 3.16 5.95
CA GLY A 59 -16.94 3.34 5.02
C GLY A 59 -16.78 4.67 4.30
N VAL A 60 -16.82 4.65 2.97
CA VAL A 60 -16.74 5.87 2.16
C VAL A 60 -18.17 6.37 1.93
N PRO A 61 -18.60 7.49 2.56
CA PRO A 61 -20.00 7.92 2.48
C PRO A 61 -20.48 8.19 1.04
N LYS A 62 -19.57 8.69 0.19
CA LYS A 62 -19.85 9.00 -1.23
C LYS A 62 -20.29 7.78 -2.04
N THR A 63 -19.75 6.60 -1.73
CA THR A 63 -20.06 5.35 -2.44
C THR A 63 -21.01 4.46 -1.63
N GLY A 64 -21.16 4.71 -0.32
CA GLY A 64 -21.89 3.84 0.60
C GLY A 64 -21.19 2.50 0.86
N ARG A 65 -19.95 2.32 0.36
CA ARG A 65 -19.20 1.06 0.44
C ARG A 65 -18.20 1.08 1.58
N GLN A 66 -17.92 -0.10 2.12
CA GLN A 66 -16.87 -0.31 3.11
C GLN A 66 -15.77 -1.17 2.50
N SER A 67 -14.51 -0.81 2.77
CA SER A 67 -13.36 -1.58 2.32
C SER A 67 -12.18 -1.41 3.26
N GLU A 68 -11.29 -2.39 3.21
CA GLU A 68 -9.98 -2.39 3.84
C GLU A 68 -8.91 -1.96 2.83
N THR A 69 -7.84 -1.36 3.34
CA THR A 69 -6.55 -1.29 2.65
C THR A 69 -5.61 -2.34 3.25
N ASP A 70 -5.04 -3.23 2.43
CA ASP A 70 -4.20 -4.34 2.90
C ASP A 70 -2.95 -3.83 3.61
N ILE A 71 -2.26 -2.85 3.01
CA ILE A 71 -1.10 -2.18 3.62
C ILE A 71 -1.30 -0.66 3.52
N PHE A 72 -1.36 -0.01 4.68
CA PHE A 72 -1.40 1.44 4.80
C PHE A 72 -0.12 1.96 5.43
N LEU A 73 0.52 2.91 4.74
CA LEU A 73 1.79 3.50 5.14
C LEU A 73 1.65 5.03 5.11
N VAL A 74 1.96 5.71 6.21
CA VAL A 74 2.08 7.18 6.23
C VAL A 74 3.52 7.61 6.45
N PHE A 75 3.96 8.57 5.65
CA PHE A 75 5.27 9.18 5.69
C PHE A 75 5.18 10.66 6.05
N GLU A 76 6.24 11.18 6.65
CA GLU A 76 6.40 12.60 6.99
C GLU A 76 7.74 13.11 6.47
N MET A 77 7.72 14.27 5.83
CA MET A 77 8.92 15.01 5.44
C MET A 77 9.43 15.86 6.61
N ALA A 78 10.70 16.30 6.54
CA ALA A 78 11.26 17.23 7.52
C ALA A 78 10.48 18.56 7.65
N THR A 79 9.74 18.96 6.60
CA THR A 79 8.86 20.13 6.61
C THR A 79 7.56 19.93 7.39
N GLY A 80 7.26 18.69 7.83
CA GLY A 80 6.02 18.30 8.48
C GLY A 80 4.89 17.90 7.52
N GLU A 81 5.10 18.01 6.20
CA GLU A 81 4.14 17.53 5.21
C GLU A 81 4.06 15.99 5.25
N ARG A 82 2.84 15.47 5.25
CA ARG A 82 2.54 14.04 5.36
C ARG A 82 1.83 13.53 4.13
N PHE A 83 2.21 12.34 3.69
CA PHE A 83 1.53 11.65 2.60
C PHE A 83 1.39 10.15 2.89
N ALA A 84 0.42 9.51 2.24
CA ALA A 84 0.12 8.10 2.45
C ALA A 84 0.26 7.25 1.18
N LEU A 85 0.59 5.97 1.37
CA LEU A 85 0.38 4.93 0.38
C LEU A 85 -0.73 4.00 0.84
N HIS A 86 -1.70 3.77 -0.06
CA HIS A 86 -2.74 2.76 0.09
C HIS A 86 -2.46 1.63 -0.86
N ILE A 87 -2.13 0.46 -0.33
CA ILE A 87 -1.63 -0.66 -1.14
C ILE A 87 -2.61 -1.83 -1.06
N GLU A 88 -3.04 -2.32 -2.22
CA GLU A 88 -3.68 -3.63 -2.40
C GLU A 88 -2.60 -4.67 -2.71
N ASN A 89 -2.71 -5.87 -2.13
CA ASN A 89 -1.91 -7.03 -2.51
C ASN A 89 -2.81 -8.09 -3.14
N LYS A 90 -2.51 -8.50 -4.38
CA LYS A 90 -3.18 -9.63 -5.02
C LYS A 90 -2.22 -10.77 -5.25
N ILE A 91 -2.65 -11.99 -4.96
CA ILE A 91 -1.93 -13.22 -5.34
C ILE A 91 -2.55 -13.77 -6.61
N ASP A 92 -3.77 -14.29 -6.52
CA ASP A 92 -4.51 -14.94 -7.61
C ASP A 92 -6.02 -14.65 -7.59
N ALA A 93 -6.55 -14.18 -6.45
CA ALA A 93 -7.96 -13.87 -6.29
C ALA A 93 -8.39 -12.71 -7.23
N PRO A 94 -9.56 -12.83 -7.89
CA PRO A 94 -10.11 -11.74 -8.68
C PRO A 94 -10.44 -10.54 -7.79
N PHE A 95 -10.46 -9.34 -8.39
CA PHE A 95 -11.01 -8.16 -7.72
C PHE A 95 -12.47 -8.39 -7.32
N MET A 96 -12.80 -7.98 -6.10
CA MET A 96 -14.20 -7.82 -5.70
C MET A 96 -14.84 -6.67 -6.51
N PRO A 97 -16.18 -6.66 -6.67
CA PRO A 97 -16.85 -5.58 -7.38
C PRO A 97 -16.45 -4.20 -6.85
N PHE A 98 -16.06 -3.30 -7.75
CA PHE A 98 -15.62 -1.92 -7.47
C PHE A 98 -14.34 -1.77 -6.63
N GLN A 99 -13.64 -2.87 -6.34
CA GLN A 99 -12.48 -2.83 -5.45
C GLN A 99 -11.36 -1.89 -5.97
N PRO A 100 -10.94 -1.94 -7.25
CA PRO A 100 -9.98 -0.99 -7.79
C PRO A 100 -10.47 0.47 -7.74
N GLU A 101 -11.72 0.70 -8.12
CA GLU A 101 -12.32 2.04 -8.20
C GLU A 101 -12.46 2.72 -6.84
N ASP A 102 -12.55 1.93 -5.76
CA ASP A 102 -12.75 2.44 -4.40
C ASP A 102 -11.46 2.94 -3.74
N TYR A 103 -10.27 2.58 -4.22
CA TYR A 103 -9.01 2.96 -3.59
C TYR A 103 -8.80 4.48 -3.54
N GLY A 104 -9.02 5.19 -4.64
CA GLY A 104 -8.90 6.66 -4.69
C GLY A 104 -9.86 7.38 -3.74
N PRO A 105 -11.19 7.17 -3.86
CA PRO A 105 -12.17 7.76 -2.94
C PRO A 105 -11.93 7.40 -1.46
N ARG A 106 -11.49 6.16 -1.18
CA ARG A 106 -11.12 5.73 0.17
C ARG A 106 -9.93 6.51 0.71
N ALA A 107 -8.86 6.60 -0.06
CA ALA A 107 -7.67 7.34 0.33
C ALA A 107 -7.97 8.84 0.54
N ALA A 108 -8.85 9.44 -0.26
CA ALA A 108 -9.30 10.81 -0.01
C ALA A 108 -10.10 10.93 1.30
N HIS A 109 -10.99 9.98 1.59
CA HIS A 109 -11.77 9.97 2.84
C HIS A 109 -10.88 9.79 4.09
N MET A 110 -9.90 8.91 4.01
CA MET A 110 -8.98 8.59 5.11
C MET A 110 -7.93 9.68 5.39
N ALA A 111 -7.78 10.69 4.52
CA ALA A 111 -6.80 11.76 4.68
C ALA A 111 -6.90 12.49 6.04
N ASN A 112 -8.13 12.64 6.54
CA ASN A 112 -8.39 13.31 7.82
C ASN A 112 -8.69 12.31 8.95
N ASN A 113 -8.17 11.07 8.87
CA ASN A 113 -8.39 10.10 9.94
C ASN A 113 -7.78 10.58 11.26
N ARG A 114 -8.42 10.23 12.38
CA ARG A 114 -8.04 10.72 13.72
C ARG A 114 -6.70 10.22 14.27
N TRP A 115 -6.09 9.23 13.63
CA TRP A 115 -4.91 8.54 14.15
C TRP A 115 -3.62 9.09 13.54
N VAL A 116 -3.61 9.27 12.23
CA VAL A 116 -2.44 9.70 11.45
C VAL A 116 -2.92 10.40 10.17
N PRO A 117 -3.30 11.69 10.25
CA PRO A 117 -3.77 12.43 9.08
C PRO A 117 -2.63 12.68 8.09
N TYR A 118 -2.98 12.85 6.82
CA TYR A 118 -2.06 13.15 5.73
C TYR A 118 -2.70 14.10 4.72
N ALA A 119 -1.86 14.84 3.98
CA ALA A 119 -2.31 15.87 3.04
C ALA A 119 -2.38 15.35 1.59
N ASP A 120 -1.54 14.36 1.24
CA ASP A 120 -1.52 13.76 -0.09
C ASP A 120 -1.43 12.23 -0.02
N PHE A 121 -1.75 11.53 -1.11
CA PHE A 121 -1.66 10.08 -1.16
C PHE A 121 -1.39 9.55 -2.58
N ALA A 122 -0.96 8.30 -2.64
CA ALA A 122 -1.01 7.48 -3.86
C ALA A 122 -1.56 6.09 -3.53
N THR A 123 -2.12 5.46 -4.55
CA THR A 123 -2.67 4.11 -4.53
C THR A 123 -1.73 3.18 -5.29
N MET A 124 -1.48 1.99 -4.74
CA MET A 124 -0.54 1.03 -5.32
C MET A 124 -1.18 -0.35 -5.33
N LEU A 125 -0.94 -1.09 -6.41
CA LEU A 125 -1.23 -2.52 -6.45
C LEU A 125 0.08 -3.30 -6.50
N ILE A 126 0.24 -4.27 -5.62
CA ILE A 126 1.31 -5.26 -5.71
C ILE A 126 0.72 -6.63 -6.07
N ALA A 127 1.19 -7.24 -7.16
CA ALA A 127 0.68 -8.54 -7.61
C ALA A 127 1.73 -9.28 -8.47
N PRO A 128 1.60 -10.60 -8.72
CA PRO A 128 2.43 -11.29 -9.69
C PRO A 128 2.34 -10.63 -11.07
N ARG A 129 3.43 -10.65 -11.85
CA ARG A 129 3.46 -10.06 -13.20
C ARG A 129 2.35 -10.62 -14.10
N ALA A 130 2.05 -11.91 -13.98
CA ALA A 130 0.97 -12.57 -14.71
C ALA A 130 -0.41 -12.00 -14.34
N TYR A 131 -0.64 -11.69 -13.06
CA TYR A 131 -1.88 -11.06 -12.60
C TYR A 131 -2.03 -9.66 -13.19
N LEU A 132 -0.97 -8.84 -13.11
CA LEU A 132 -0.94 -7.49 -13.66
C LEU A 132 -1.24 -7.48 -15.17
N ALA A 133 -0.67 -8.44 -15.91
CA ALA A 133 -0.94 -8.59 -17.34
C ALA A 133 -2.39 -9.01 -17.63
N ASN A 134 -2.92 -9.99 -16.89
CA ASN A 134 -4.26 -10.53 -17.11
C ASN A 134 -5.38 -9.57 -16.68
N GLN A 135 -5.10 -8.65 -15.75
CA GLN A 135 -6.06 -7.69 -15.20
C GLN A 135 -5.68 -6.24 -15.54
N ALA A 136 -4.93 -6.01 -16.62
CA ALA A 136 -4.27 -4.72 -16.91
C ALA A 136 -5.20 -3.50 -16.82
N GLU A 137 -6.42 -3.59 -17.35
CA GLU A 137 -7.41 -2.49 -17.29
C GLU A 137 -7.74 -2.11 -15.84
N LYS A 138 -8.05 -3.10 -15.00
CA LYS A 138 -8.36 -2.88 -13.58
C LYS A 138 -7.15 -2.44 -12.78
N CYS A 139 -5.97 -2.99 -13.09
CA CYS A 139 -4.72 -2.61 -12.44
C CYS A 139 -4.35 -1.15 -12.75
N GLY A 140 -4.70 -0.65 -13.95
CA GLY A 140 -4.48 0.73 -14.36
C GLY A 140 -5.33 1.77 -13.63
N LEU A 141 -6.24 1.36 -12.75
CA LEU A 141 -7.02 2.26 -11.89
C LEU A 141 -6.25 2.69 -10.62
N PHE A 142 -5.14 2.04 -10.31
CA PHE A 142 -4.21 2.45 -9.27
C PHE A 142 -3.18 3.44 -9.84
N ASP A 143 -2.63 4.32 -9.00
CA ASP A 143 -1.62 5.30 -9.44
C ASP A 143 -0.31 4.61 -9.88
N THR A 144 -0.01 3.44 -9.33
CA THR A 144 1.14 2.63 -9.72
C THR A 144 0.95 1.14 -9.42
N THR A 145 1.77 0.30 -10.06
CA THR A 145 1.79 -1.14 -9.82
C THR A 145 3.24 -1.63 -9.69
N ILE A 146 3.48 -2.59 -8.80
CA ILE A 146 4.80 -3.23 -8.64
C ILE A 146 4.61 -4.74 -8.65
N SER A 147 5.42 -5.46 -9.42
CA SER A 147 5.31 -6.91 -9.47
C SER A 147 5.90 -7.60 -8.23
N HIS A 148 5.31 -8.73 -7.83
CA HIS A 148 5.87 -9.58 -6.77
C HIS A 148 7.31 -10.01 -7.10
N GLU A 149 7.61 -10.22 -8.38
CA GLU A 149 8.94 -10.55 -8.90
C GLU A 149 9.97 -9.46 -8.64
N GLU A 150 9.58 -8.19 -8.74
CA GLU A 150 10.45 -7.06 -8.41
C GLU A 150 10.67 -6.94 -6.90
N ILE A 151 9.59 -7.09 -6.11
CA ILE A 151 9.67 -7.09 -4.64
C ILE A 151 10.57 -8.24 -4.16
N ALA A 152 10.56 -9.37 -4.87
CA ALA A 152 11.35 -10.54 -4.55
C ALA A 152 12.88 -10.35 -4.64
N ALA A 153 13.34 -9.26 -5.26
CA ALA A 153 14.75 -8.85 -5.19
C ALA A 153 15.14 -8.39 -3.79
N PHE A 154 14.20 -7.86 -3.02
CA PHE A 154 14.39 -7.39 -1.65
C PHE A 154 13.84 -8.40 -0.62
N ILE A 155 12.70 -9.02 -0.91
CA ILE A 155 11.96 -9.91 0.00
C ILE A 155 11.79 -11.28 -0.67
N PRO A 156 12.75 -12.21 -0.54
CA PRO A 156 12.77 -13.47 -1.30
C PRO A 156 11.51 -14.33 -1.17
N GLU A 157 10.74 -14.19 -0.10
CA GLU A 157 9.48 -14.89 0.15
C GLU A 157 8.43 -14.63 -0.94
N TYR A 158 8.51 -13.48 -1.63
CA TYR A 158 7.67 -13.19 -2.79
C TYR A 158 7.97 -14.13 -3.99
N LYS A 159 9.16 -14.75 -4.09
CA LYS A 159 9.47 -15.74 -5.16
C LYS A 159 8.59 -16.98 -5.10
N ALA A 160 8.22 -17.43 -3.90
CA ALA A 160 7.46 -18.66 -3.71
C ALA A 160 6.03 -18.61 -4.29
N ARG A 161 5.60 -17.44 -4.78
CA ARG A 161 4.27 -17.20 -5.37
C ARG A 161 4.31 -16.80 -6.85
N VAL A 162 5.49 -16.77 -7.46
CA VAL A 162 5.70 -16.48 -8.90
C VAL A 162 5.46 -17.73 -9.77
N ALA A 163 5.53 -18.92 -9.16
CA ALA A 163 5.35 -20.21 -9.84
C ALA A 163 4.03 -20.88 -9.37
N ALA A 164 2.94 -20.55 -10.05
CA ALA A 164 1.73 -21.36 -10.12
C ALA A 164 1.11 -21.16 -11.51
#